data_AF-A0A1M5SXR6-F1
#
_entry.id   AF-A0A1M5SXR6-F1
#
_cell.length_a   1.000
_cell.length_b   1.000
_cell.length_c   1.000
_cell.angle_alpha   90.00
_cell.angle_beta   90.00
_cell.angle_gamma   90.00
#
_symmetry.space_group_name_H-M   'P 1'
#
loop_
_entity.id
_entity.type
_entity.pdbx_description
1 polymer ?
#
loop_
_entity_poly.entity_id
_entity_poly.type
_entity_poly.pdbx_seq_one_letter_code
_entity_poly.pdbx_strand_id
1 'polypeptide(L)'
;MTTNPAMTRRTFTLGTLTLAWAATSARADGGIALDGLGRAIKGYDTRAYFTESTAKLGSDAHSVDWNGATWQFASTEDAAAFAAPPKPSPRNSAATAPAP
;
A
#
# COMPACT_ATOMS: atom_id res chain seq x y z
N MET A 1 -40.11 74.05 -0.32
CA MET A 1 -40.56 72.92 0.54
C MET A 1 -39.94 71.66 -0.04
N THR A 2 -38.67 71.36 0.27
CA THR A 2 -38.18 70.44 1.36
C THR A 2 -38.56 68.98 1.05
N THR A 3 -37.68 67.97 0.91
CA THR A 3 -36.30 67.74 1.39
C THR A 3 -35.67 66.48 0.76
N ASN A 4 -34.38 66.59 0.40
CA ASN A 4 -33.23 65.67 0.56
C ASN A 4 -33.25 64.17 0.13
N PRO A 5 -32.25 63.70 -0.68
CA PRO A 5 -31.98 62.28 -0.93
C PRO A 5 -31.04 61.68 0.12
N ALA A 6 -31.40 60.52 0.69
CA ALA A 6 -30.54 59.78 1.62
C ALA A 6 -29.90 58.55 0.94
N MET A 7 -28.58 58.62 0.87
CA MET A 7 -27.63 57.59 0.48
C MET A 7 -27.80 56.30 1.31
N THR A 8 -27.21 55.19 0.83
CA THR A 8 -26.51 54.15 1.63
C THR A 8 -27.11 52.73 1.58
N ARG A 9 -26.45 51.80 0.84
CA ARG A 9 -25.55 50.77 1.41
C ARG A 9 -25.04 49.82 0.33
N ARG A 10 -23.73 49.92 0.04
CA ARG A 10 -22.92 48.87 -0.60
C ARG A 10 -23.11 47.57 0.18
N THR A 11 -23.63 46.52 -0.45
CA THR A 11 -23.63 45.18 0.13
C THR A 11 -22.69 44.31 -0.70
N PHE A 12 -21.46 44.20 -0.22
CA PHE A 12 -20.51 43.17 -0.63
C PHE A 12 -21.04 41.82 -0.15
N THR A 13 -21.33 40.89 -1.05
CA THR A 13 -21.50 39.48 -0.72
C THR A 13 -20.25 38.74 -1.19
N LEU A 14 -19.31 38.51 -0.26
CA LEU A 14 -18.26 37.52 -0.44
C LEU A 14 -18.90 36.13 -0.35
N GLY A 15 -19.00 35.43 -1.47
CA GLY A 15 -19.38 34.01 -1.50
C GLY A 15 -18.24 33.17 -0.93
N THR A 16 -18.43 32.60 0.26
CA THR A 16 -17.52 31.61 0.84
C THR A 16 -17.70 30.28 0.13
N LEU A 17 -16.79 29.97 -0.81
CA LEU A 17 -16.70 28.66 -1.44
C LEU A 17 -16.02 27.68 -0.47
N THR A 18 -16.81 26.94 0.31
CA THR A 18 -16.30 25.86 1.16
C THR A 18 -15.96 24.65 0.29
N LEU A 19 -14.69 24.47 -0.04
CA LEU A 19 -14.21 23.26 -0.71
C LEU A 19 -14.15 22.12 0.33
N ALA A 20 -15.19 21.28 0.36
CA ALA A 20 -15.20 20.07 1.19
C ALA A 20 -14.16 19.08 0.61
N TRP A 21 -12.99 19.01 1.25
CA TRP A 21 -11.96 18.03 0.93
C TRP A 21 -12.42 16.67 1.47
N ALA A 22 -13.16 15.92 0.66
CA ALA A 22 -13.51 14.54 0.97
C ALA A 22 -12.24 13.69 0.90
N ALA A 23 -11.68 13.36 2.07
CA ALA A 23 -10.60 12.39 2.20
C ALA A 23 -11.12 11.00 1.81
N THR A 24 -11.03 10.67 0.52
CA THR A 24 -11.35 9.32 0.04
C THR A 24 -10.24 8.39 0.52
N SER A 25 -10.55 7.53 1.49
CA SER A 25 -9.66 6.44 1.86
C SER A 25 -9.65 5.41 0.73
N ALA A 26 -8.65 5.46 -0.14
CA ALA A 26 -8.38 4.38 -1.07
C ALA A 26 -7.94 3.15 -0.27
N ARG A 27 -8.76 2.10 -0.26
CA ARG A 27 -8.35 0.79 0.24
C ARG A 27 -7.58 0.09 -0.87
N ALA A 28 -6.29 -0.14 -0.66
CA ALA A 28 -5.56 -1.10 -1.46
C ALA A 28 -5.99 -2.49 -1.01
N ASP A 29 -6.74 -3.21 -1.84
CA ASP A 29 -6.88 -4.66 -1.68
C ASP A 29 -5.47 -5.24 -1.79
N GLY A 30 -5.01 -5.92 -0.73
CA GLY A 30 -3.64 -6.41 -0.58
C GLY A 30 -3.27 -7.56 -1.52
N GLY A 31 -3.67 -7.49 -2.79
CA GLY A 31 -3.37 -8.47 -3.81
C GLY A 31 -1.88 -8.49 -4.13
N ILE A 32 -1.34 -9.70 -4.30
CA ILE A 32 0.01 -9.89 -4.83
C ILE A 32 -0.03 -9.54 -6.32
N ALA A 33 0.94 -8.75 -6.79
CA ALA A 33 1.08 -8.45 -8.21
C ALA A 33 1.51 -9.71 -8.96
N LEU A 34 0.54 -10.40 -9.55
CA LEU A 34 0.78 -11.57 -10.39
C LEU A 34 1.02 -11.15 -11.85
N ASP A 35 1.88 -11.87 -12.55
CA ASP A 35 1.94 -11.79 -14.01
C ASP A 35 0.86 -12.66 -14.67
N GLY A 36 0.79 -12.63 -16.01
CA GLY A 36 -0.18 -13.43 -16.78
C GLY A 36 -0.02 -14.95 -16.65
N LEU A 37 1.02 -15.42 -15.93
CA LEU A 37 1.30 -16.82 -15.63
C LEU A 37 1.14 -17.14 -14.13
N GLY A 38 0.67 -16.19 -13.32
CA GLY A 38 0.46 -16.40 -11.88
C GLY A 38 1.72 -16.25 -11.02
N ARG A 39 2.81 -15.70 -11.55
CA ARG A 39 4.06 -15.48 -10.80
C ARG A 39 4.06 -14.15 -10.08
N ALA A 40 4.45 -14.16 -8.82
CA ALA A 40 4.62 -12.94 -8.02
C ALA A 40 5.71 -12.06 -8.62
N ILE A 41 5.40 -10.76 -8.77
CA ILE A 41 6.33 -9.71 -9.21
C ILE A 41 7.07 -10.14 -10.50
N LYS A 42 6.36 -10.73 -11.46
CA LYS A 42 6.93 -11.19 -12.75
C LYS A 42 8.10 -12.20 -12.61
N GLY A 43 8.20 -12.90 -11.47
CA GLY A 43 9.27 -13.85 -11.19
C GLY A 43 10.60 -13.21 -10.73
N TYR A 44 10.58 -11.97 -10.26
CA TYR A 44 11.77 -11.34 -9.68
C TYR A 44 11.93 -11.68 -8.20
N ASP A 45 13.19 -11.83 -7.79
CA ASP A 45 13.59 -12.06 -6.42
C ASP A 45 13.46 -10.77 -5.59
N THR A 46 12.57 -10.78 -4.59
CA THR A 46 12.41 -9.63 -3.68
C THR A 46 13.56 -9.46 -2.72
N ARG A 47 14.18 -10.55 -2.28
CA ARG A 47 15.27 -10.49 -1.31
C ARG A 47 16.51 -9.91 -1.96
N ALA A 48 16.83 -10.31 -3.19
CA ALA A 48 17.91 -9.70 -3.97
C ALA A 48 17.72 -8.17 -4.13
N TYR A 49 16.48 -7.71 -4.24
CA TYR A 49 16.19 -6.28 -4.24
C TYR A 49 16.53 -5.62 -2.89
N PHE A 50 16.21 -6.26 -1.77
CA PHE A 50 16.49 -5.71 -0.44
C PHE A 50 17.95 -5.86 0.01
N THR A 51 18.65 -6.92 -0.41
CA THR A 51 20.03 -7.23 0.02
C THR A 51 21.07 -6.65 -0.91
N GLU A 52 20.85 -6.76 -2.22
CA GLU A 52 21.82 -6.39 -3.26
C GLU A 52 21.39 -5.16 -4.06
N SER A 53 20.24 -4.55 -3.72
CA SER A 53 19.66 -3.42 -4.45
C SER A 53 19.49 -3.68 -5.95
N THR A 54 19.38 -4.96 -6.33
CA THR A 54 19.37 -5.41 -7.73
C THR A 54 18.18 -6.32 -7.98
N ALA A 55 17.40 -6.02 -9.01
CA ALA A 55 16.31 -6.89 -9.46
C ALA A 55 16.89 -8.09 -10.21
N LYS A 56 17.07 -9.21 -9.52
CA LYS A 56 17.47 -10.48 -10.12
C LYS A 56 16.25 -11.29 -10.52
N LEU A 57 16.27 -11.86 -11.72
CA LEU A 57 15.23 -12.80 -12.13
C LEU A 57 15.41 -14.09 -11.34
N GLY A 58 14.33 -14.54 -10.70
CA GLY A 58 14.30 -15.83 -10.02
C GLY A 58 14.27 -16.99 -11.01
N SER A 59 14.49 -18.18 -10.49
CA SER A 59 14.40 -19.43 -11.24
C SER A 59 13.23 -20.28 -10.72
N ASP A 60 12.64 -21.06 -11.61
CA ASP A 60 11.61 -22.04 -11.26
C ASP A 60 12.12 -23.10 -10.26
N ALA A 61 13.44 -23.37 -10.30
CA ALA A 61 14.13 -24.26 -9.38
C ALA A 61 14.13 -23.77 -7.92
N HIS A 62 13.86 -22.47 -7.70
CA HIS A 62 13.81 -21.84 -6.38
C HIS A 62 12.47 -21.12 -6.20
N SER A 63 11.39 -21.86 -6.43
CA SER A 63 10.02 -21.37 -6.28
C SER A 63 9.46 -21.65 -4.89
N VAL A 64 8.67 -20.72 -4.37
CA VAL A 64 7.95 -20.83 -3.09
C VAL A 64 6.52 -20.36 -3.29
N ASP A 65 5.55 -21.22 -2.98
CA ASP A 65 4.14 -20.81 -2.97
C ASP A 65 3.79 -20.17 -1.64
N TRP A 66 3.39 -18.89 -1.69
CA TRP A 66 3.02 -18.15 -0.50
C TRP A 66 1.88 -17.17 -0.77
N ASN A 67 0.88 -17.20 0.11
CA ASN A 67 -0.30 -16.34 0.06
C ASN A 67 -1.02 -16.38 -1.31
N GLY A 68 -1.09 -17.57 -1.93
CA GLY A 68 -1.76 -17.80 -3.21
C GLY A 68 -0.98 -17.38 -4.45
N ALA A 69 0.31 -17.09 -4.31
CA ALA A 69 1.19 -16.71 -5.41
C ALA A 69 2.47 -17.56 -5.43
N THR A 70 3.02 -17.81 -6.63
CA THR A 70 4.31 -18.46 -6.79
C THR A 70 5.42 -17.40 -6.84
N TRP A 71 6.29 -17.42 -5.83
CA TRP A 71 7.45 -16.53 -5.72
C TRP A 71 8.67 -17.24 -6.28
N GLN A 72 9.48 -16.56 -7.10
CA GLN A 72 10.69 -17.13 -7.68
C GLN A 72 11.92 -16.37 -7.16
N PHE A 73 12.92 -17.12 -6.71
CA PHE A 73 14.15 -16.58 -6.12
C PHE A 73 15.36 -16.90 -6.99
N ALA A 74 16.39 -16.06 -6.92
CA ALA A 74 17.64 -16.25 -7.66
C ALA A 74 18.53 -17.32 -7.01
N SER A 75 18.34 -17.56 -5.71
CA SER A 75 19.15 -18.49 -4.91
C SER A 75 18.28 -19.34 -3.98
N THR A 76 18.70 -20.58 -3.69
CA THR A 76 18.07 -21.44 -2.67
C THR A 76 18.03 -20.78 -1.29
N GLU A 77 19.06 -20.01 -0.94
CA GLU A 77 19.16 -19.33 0.35
C GLU A 77 18.09 -18.24 0.50
N ASP A 78 17.76 -17.54 -0.59
CA ASP A 78 16.72 -16.51 -0.60
C ASP A 78 15.32 -17.12 -0.49
N ALA A 79 15.08 -18.23 -1.21
CA ALA A 79 13.85 -19.01 -1.09
C ALA A 79 13.65 -19.55 0.34
N ALA A 80 14.69 -20.13 0.94
CA ALA A 80 14.62 -20.66 2.30
C ALA A 80 14.37 -19.56 3.34
N ALA A 81 15.01 -18.40 3.19
CA ALA A 81 14.81 -17.26 4.07
C ALA A 81 13.39 -16.67 3.94
N PHE A 82 12.80 -16.69 2.75
CA PHE A 82 11.43 -16.24 2.53
C PHE A 82 10.39 -17.21 3.10
N ALA A 83 10.64 -18.53 2.98
CA ALA A 83 9.77 -19.56 3.53
C ALA A 83 9.83 -19.65 5.07
N ALA A 84 10.86 -19.06 5.70
CA ALA A 84 11.02 -19.07 7.14
C ALA A 84 9.90 -18.27 7.85
N PRO A 85 9.40 -18.73 9.01
CA PRO A 85 8.38 -18.01 9.75
C PRO A 85 8.89 -16.62 10.17
N PRO A 86 8.06 -15.56 10.03
CA PRO A 86 8.47 -14.22 10.42
C PRO A 86 8.76 -14.18 11.93
N LYS A 87 9.83 -13.49 12.32
CA LYS A 87 10.13 -13.27 13.73
C LYS A 87 8.99 -12.44 14.36
N PRO A 88 8.39 -12.89 15.48
CA PRO A 88 7.37 -12.11 16.16
C PRO A 88 7.97 -10.77 16.61
N SER A 89 7.34 -9.69 16.16
CA SER A 89 7.57 -8.35 16.65
C SER A 89 6.53 -8.02 17.73
N PRO A 90 6.83 -7.16 18.71
CA PRO A 90 5.86 -6.83 19.76
C PRO A 90 4.52 -6.28 19.25
N ARG A 91 4.46 -5.77 18.00
CA ARG A 91 3.20 -5.40 17.33
C ARG A 91 2.32 -6.57 16.87
N ASN A 92 2.88 -7.74 16.54
CA ASN A 92 2.12 -8.93 16.10
C ASN A 92 2.10 -10.07 17.12
N SER A 93 2.78 -9.93 18.26
CA SER A 93 2.77 -10.92 19.35
C SER A 93 1.47 -10.93 20.18
N ALA A 94 0.66 -9.88 20.14
CA ALA A 94 -0.54 -9.74 20.97
C ALA A 94 -1.77 -10.52 20.45
N ALA A 95 -1.71 -11.12 19.25
CA ALA A 95 -2.84 -11.82 18.63
C ALA A 95 -2.90 -13.34 18.94
N THR A 96 -1.91 -13.89 19.66
CA THR A 96 -1.91 -15.29 20.10
C THR A 96 -1.87 -15.33 21.63
N ALA A 97 -3.00 -15.02 22.25
CA ALA A 97 -3.31 -15.55 23.58
C ALA A 97 -4.44 -16.57 23.37
N PRO A 98 -4.23 -17.88 23.65
CA PRO A 98 -5.36 -18.79 23.69
C PRO A 98 -6.30 -18.34 24.81
N ALA A 99 -7.58 -18.20 24.49
CA ALA A 99 -8.64 -17.98 25.48
C ALA A 99 -8.61 -19.12 26.54
N PRO A 100 -8.92 -18.81 27.81
CA PRO A 100 -8.83 -19.76 28.92
C PRO A 100 -9.78 -20.95 28.78
#